data_AF-A0A3D3LER6-F1
#
_entry.id   AF-A0A3D3LER6-F1
#
_cell.length_a   1.000
_cell.length_b   1.000
_cell.length_c   1.000
_cell.angle_alpha   90.00
_cell.angle_beta   90.00
_cell.angle_gamma   90.00
#
_symmetry.space_group_name_H-M   'P 1'
#
loop_
_entity.id
_entity.type
_entity.pdbx_description
1 polymer ?
#
loop_
_entity_poly.entity_id
_entity_poly.type
_entity_poly.pdbx_seq_one_letter_code
_entity_poly.pdbx_strand_id
1 'polypeptide(L)'
;MPVIFRHALLLLSAALCQRALAAECLVVGDSLTKEYEVEFPALYPANPASWSARNWAEILHERRNNWFDLGRFSAYADPRLTGHEHNWAFPGATTQEIRGQLGNILNFWWIMELEGQLEDEAERVVIFAGGNDVDCYYGSIYNGASAAPHINATRDNLQWIVNYVRGVKSSMHIVLVSVPHLGCSPKVQTEHPSDPVKTARVTAALDSLNAQLASFAASKGIGFAPGVYELTRAMITDPFRIGGIEFYKQADADSRARYVFSGDGFHPATSAHGKIAQIILETFRSKYLTTQIPPLTDREIVSQILGLDPDIPFHEWMATQEVPAWAGGLLDDPDGDGLANAVEFALEEGAAGLFSPGLFAPGVERSGGQARLRWTWKERGIASEWAAARLQHSADLHAWSEVDSALITLNMDGSQTVRLPLAGRGFLRLLVAQ
;
A
#
# COMPACT_ATOMS: atom_id res chain seq x y z
N MET A 1 24.70 -8.27 -57.84
CA MET A 1 24.13 -7.13 -57.10
C MET A 1 24.04 -7.52 -55.63
N PRO A 2 24.68 -6.78 -54.72
CA PRO A 2 25.04 -7.29 -53.40
C PRO A 2 23.98 -7.05 -52.33
N VAL A 3 24.12 -7.85 -51.27
CA VAL A 3 23.22 -8.19 -50.14
C VAL A 3 22.97 -7.01 -49.16
N ILE A 4 22.94 -5.77 -49.65
CA ILE A 4 22.85 -4.57 -48.79
C ILE A 4 21.39 -4.10 -48.58
N PHE A 5 20.44 -4.55 -49.40
CA PHE A 5 19.05 -4.08 -49.33
C PHE A 5 18.12 -4.83 -48.34
N ARG A 6 18.56 -5.92 -47.68
CA ARG A 6 17.74 -6.65 -46.70
C ARG A 6 17.86 -6.15 -45.26
N HIS A 7 18.90 -5.39 -44.92
CA HIS A 7 19.12 -4.89 -43.56
C HIS A 7 18.51 -3.50 -43.30
N ALA A 8 18.21 -2.73 -44.36
CA ALA A 8 17.57 -1.43 -44.24
C ALA A 8 16.06 -1.51 -43.94
N LEU A 9 15.40 -2.62 -44.28
CA LEU A 9 13.96 -2.81 -44.03
C LEU A 9 13.65 -3.43 -42.64
N LEU A 10 14.65 -4.03 -41.98
CA LEU A 10 14.54 -4.59 -40.62
C LEU A 10 14.92 -3.60 -39.52
N LEU A 11 15.62 -2.50 -39.87
CA LEU A 11 15.98 -1.43 -38.94
C LEU A 11 14.94 -0.30 -38.88
N LEU A 12 14.04 -0.19 -39.86
CA LEU A 12 12.90 0.74 -39.77
C LEU A 12 11.70 0.19 -38.99
N SER A 13 11.60 -1.12 -38.78
CA SER A 13 10.56 -1.74 -37.95
C SER A 13 10.90 -1.79 -36.46
N ALA A 14 12.17 -1.55 -36.08
CA ALA A 14 12.61 -1.48 -34.69
C ALA A 14 12.62 -0.05 -34.11
N ALA A 15 12.37 0.98 -34.94
CA ALA A 15 12.31 2.38 -34.54
C ALA A 15 10.87 2.93 -34.40
N LEU A 16 9.85 2.09 -34.63
CA LEU A 16 8.54 2.26 -34.02
C LEU A 16 8.59 1.68 -32.60
N CYS A 17 9.47 2.24 -31.76
CA CYS A 17 9.07 2.41 -30.37
C CYS A 17 7.85 3.33 -30.44
N GLN A 18 6.67 2.73 -30.59
CA GLN A 18 5.49 3.30 -29.99
C GLN A 18 5.94 3.67 -28.57
N ARG A 19 6.11 4.98 -28.31
CA ARG A 19 5.75 5.46 -26.99
C ARG A 19 4.36 4.88 -26.80
N ALA A 20 4.24 3.79 -26.05
CA ALA A 20 2.95 3.39 -25.54
C ALA A 20 2.44 4.69 -24.90
N LEU A 21 1.36 5.24 -25.45
CA LEU A 21 0.68 6.33 -24.79
C LEU A 21 0.48 5.87 -23.35
N ALA A 22 0.73 6.77 -22.39
CA ALA A 22 0.50 6.45 -21.00
C ALA A 22 -0.92 5.88 -20.90
N ALA A 23 -1.06 4.71 -20.30
CA ALA A 23 -2.34 4.07 -20.26
C ALA A 23 -3.24 4.82 -19.28
N GLU A 24 -4.30 5.39 -19.80
CA GLU A 24 -5.19 6.22 -19.02
C GLU A 24 -5.95 5.37 -18.01
N CYS A 25 -5.99 5.87 -16.78
CA CYS A 25 -6.74 5.29 -15.69
C CYS A 25 -7.88 6.23 -15.34
N LEU A 26 -9.10 5.72 -15.49
CA LEU A 26 -10.28 6.42 -15.03
C LEU A 26 -10.60 6.03 -13.59
N VAL A 27 -10.93 6.99 -12.75
CA VAL A 27 -11.26 6.73 -11.35
C VAL A 27 -12.67 7.23 -11.06
N VAL A 28 -13.45 6.41 -10.35
CA VAL A 28 -14.79 6.74 -9.87
C VAL A 28 -14.79 6.60 -8.35
N GLY A 29 -15.12 7.66 -7.63
CA GLY A 29 -15.05 7.62 -6.18
C GLY A 29 -15.75 8.77 -5.48
N ASP A 30 -15.42 8.91 -4.20
CA ASP A 30 -15.87 10.00 -3.33
C ASP A 30 -14.71 10.97 -3.00
N SER A 31 -14.78 11.67 -1.87
CA SER A 31 -13.73 12.61 -1.42
C SER A 31 -12.39 11.94 -1.11
N LEU A 32 -12.31 10.61 -0.97
CA LEU A 32 -11.02 9.91 -0.89
C LEU A 32 -10.27 9.90 -2.24
N THR A 33 -10.97 10.17 -3.34
CA THR A 33 -10.43 10.14 -4.71
C THR A 33 -10.31 11.54 -5.31
N LYS A 34 -11.05 12.52 -4.79
CA LYS A 34 -10.95 13.91 -5.24
C LYS A 34 -9.60 14.51 -4.87
N GLU A 35 -8.98 15.22 -5.83
CA GLU A 35 -7.62 15.73 -5.72
C GLU A 35 -7.43 16.68 -4.54
N TYR A 36 -6.48 16.35 -3.67
CA TYR A 36 -6.14 17.18 -2.51
C TYR A 36 -5.45 18.47 -2.94
N GLU A 37 -4.76 18.49 -4.09
CA GLU A 37 -4.20 19.72 -4.64
C GLU A 37 -5.26 20.81 -4.90
N VAL A 38 -6.54 20.44 -5.05
CA VAL A 38 -7.67 21.36 -5.18
C VAL A 38 -8.43 21.53 -3.87
N GLU A 39 -8.77 20.43 -3.21
CA GLU A 39 -9.62 20.50 -2.02
C GLU A 39 -8.92 21.15 -0.82
N PHE A 40 -7.64 20.86 -0.59
CA PHE A 40 -6.97 21.31 0.63
C PHE A 40 -6.74 22.82 0.68
N PRO A 41 -6.38 23.51 -0.42
CA PRO A 41 -6.39 24.97 -0.44
C PRO A 41 -7.73 25.60 -0.07
N ALA A 42 -8.85 24.97 -0.47
CA ALA A 42 -10.19 25.47 -0.18
C ALA A 42 -10.66 25.13 1.24
N LEU A 43 -10.37 23.91 1.72
CA LEU A 43 -10.79 23.41 3.04
C LEU A 43 -9.90 23.93 4.17
N TYR A 44 -8.61 24.13 3.90
CA TYR A 44 -7.60 24.51 4.89
C TYR A 44 -6.82 25.76 4.45
N PRO A 45 -7.49 26.90 4.19
CA PRO A 45 -6.83 28.11 3.70
C PRO A 45 -5.85 28.71 4.73
N ALA A 46 -6.03 28.40 6.01
CA ALA A 46 -5.16 28.84 7.11
C ALA A 46 -3.94 27.92 7.35
N ASN A 47 -3.85 26.78 6.64
CA ASN A 47 -2.81 25.77 6.82
C ASN A 47 -2.13 25.46 5.48
N PRO A 48 -1.35 26.38 4.90
CA PRO A 48 -0.74 26.19 3.59
C PRO A 48 0.24 25.01 3.51
N ALA A 49 0.74 24.53 4.65
CA ALA A 49 1.56 23.32 4.71
C ALA A 49 0.77 22.06 4.26
N SER A 50 -0.55 22.04 4.42
CA SER A 50 -1.38 20.90 4.01
C SER A 50 -1.60 20.86 2.50
N TRP A 51 -1.37 21.94 1.75
CA TRP A 51 -1.67 22.01 0.32
C TRP A 51 -0.75 21.13 -0.54
N SER A 52 0.37 20.67 0.02
CA SER A 52 1.22 19.65 -0.61
C SER A 52 0.74 18.22 -0.37
N ALA A 53 -0.34 18.02 0.39
CA ALA A 53 -0.91 16.70 0.57
C ALA A 53 -1.44 16.17 -0.77
N ARG A 54 -1.25 14.87 -0.97
CA ARG A 54 -1.74 14.11 -2.12
C ARG A 54 -2.54 12.90 -1.67
N ASN A 55 -3.62 12.62 -2.38
CA ASN A 55 -4.41 11.41 -2.24
C ASN A 55 -3.80 10.24 -3.03
N TRP A 56 -4.41 9.06 -2.94
CA TRP A 56 -3.90 7.85 -3.61
C TRP A 56 -3.84 7.97 -5.14
N ALA A 57 -4.80 8.67 -5.76
CA ALA A 57 -4.93 8.81 -7.21
C ALA A 57 -3.85 9.76 -7.75
N GLU A 58 -3.63 10.89 -7.08
CA GLU A 58 -2.55 11.82 -7.38
C GLU A 58 -1.18 11.15 -7.21
N ILE A 59 -0.98 10.36 -6.14
CA ILE A 59 0.27 9.61 -5.93
C ILE A 59 0.54 8.66 -7.10
N LEU A 60 -0.46 7.88 -7.54
CA LEU A 60 -0.28 6.97 -8.66
C LEU A 60 -0.10 7.71 -9.99
N HIS A 61 -0.80 8.82 -10.19
CA HIS A 61 -0.61 9.68 -11.34
C HIS A 61 0.82 10.21 -11.44
N GLU A 62 1.38 10.73 -10.36
CA GLU A 62 2.72 11.30 -10.32
C GLU A 62 3.81 10.21 -10.41
N ARG A 63 3.62 9.08 -9.73
CA ARG A 63 4.67 8.04 -9.59
C ARG A 63 4.60 6.94 -10.63
N ARG A 64 3.42 6.71 -11.20
CA ARG A 64 3.12 5.60 -12.11
C ARG A 64 2.31 6.09 -13.31
N ASN A 65 2.57 7.31 -13.76
CA ASN A 65 1.87 7.99 -14.86
C ASN A 65 1.64 7.10 -16.08
N ASN A 66 2.64 6.32 -16.52
CA ASN A 66 2.50 5.42 -17.67
C ASN A 66 1.36 4.39 -17.56
N TRP A 67 0.81 4.16 -16.36
CA TRP A 67 -0.32 3.25 -16.09
C TRP A 67 -1.49 3.91 -15.37
N PHE A 68 -1.28 5.06 -14.75
CA PHE A 68 -2.28 5.79 -13.98
C PHE A 68 -2.37 7.24 -14.46
N ASP A 69 -2.30 7.44 -15.76
CA ASP A 69 -2.49 8.77 -16.32
C ASP A 69 -3.96 9.17 -16.10
N LEU A 70 -4.16 10.24 -15.33
CA LEU A 70 -5.49 10.79 -15.07
C LEU A 70 -5.85 11.84 -16.12
N GLY A 71 -5.00 12.02 -17.14
CA GLY A 71 -5.19 13.01 -18.20
C GLY A 71 -4.90 14.42 -17.72
N ARG A 72 -5.36 15.41 -18.49
CA ARG A 72 -4.98 16.81 -18.25
C ARG A 72 -5.66 17.37 -17.00
N PHE A 73 -4.89 18.14 -16.23
CA PHE A 73 -5.46 18.99 -15.19
C PHE A 73 -6.11 20.25 -15.78
N SER A 74 -7.39 20.48 -15.48
CA SER A 74 -8.18 21.61 -16.03
C SER A 74 -9.39 21.95 -15.15
N ALA A 75 -10.15 22.96 -15.57
CA ALA A 75 -11.51 23.21 -15.11
C ALA A 75 -12.53 22.61 -16.10
N TYR A 76 -13.58 22.01 -15.56
CA TYR A 76 -14.65 21.30 -16.25
C TYR A 76 -16.02 21.80 -15.76
N ALA A 77 -17.01 21.81 -16.64
CA ALA A 77 -18.38 22.27 -16.35
C ALA A 77 -19.28 21.11 -15.87
N ASP A 78 -18.73 20.21 -15.06
CA ASP A 78 -19.33 18.95 -14.63
C ASP A 78 -18.82 18.57 -13.22
N PRO A 79 -19.14 17.39 -12.66
CA PRO A 79 -18.75 17.02 -11.31
C PRO A 79 -17.25 17.09 -11.01
N ARG A 80 -16.37 17.01 -12.02
CA ARG A 80 -14.91 17.13 -11.83
C ARG A 80 -14.52 18.52 -11.33
N LEU A 81 -15.28 19.56 -11.69
CA LEU A 81 -15.01 20.97 -11.38
C LEU A 81 -13.61 21.43 -11.74
N THR A 82 -12.63 21.31 -10.85
CA THR A 82 -11.21 21.50 -11.14
C THR A 82 -10.49 20.23 -10.73
N GLY A 83 -9.67 19.65 -11.61
CA GLY A 83 -9.03 18.37 -11.37
C GLY A 83 -8.49 17.76 -12.65
N HIS A 84 -8.19 16.46 -12.59
CA HIS A 84 -7.78 15.68 -13.75
C HIS A 84 -8.96 15.17 -14.57
N GLU A 85 -8.75 15.07 -15.87
CA GLU A 85 -9.72 14.68 -16.90
C GLU A 85 -10.43 13.35 -16.63
N HIS A 86 -9.71 12.37 -16.09
CA HIS A 86 -10.19 11.02 -15.83
C HIS A 86 -10.55 10.77 -14.36
N ASN A 87 -10.62 11.82 -13.55
CA ASN A 87 -11.01 11.73 -12.14
C ASN A 87 -12.47 12.10 -11.89
N TRP A 88 -13.35 11.09 -11.98
CA TRP A 88 -14.78 11.21 -11.73
C TRP A 88 -15.13 10.95 -10.25
N ALA A 89 -14.46 11.69 -9.36
CA ALA A 89 -14.79 11.72 -7.95
C ALA A 89 -15.97 12.65 -7.65
N PHE A 90 -16.82 12.23 -6.71
CA PHE A 90 -17.97 12.98 -6.21
C PHE A 90 -17.77 13.26 -4.70
N PRO A 91 -17.12 14.38 -4.32
CA PRO A 91 -16.81 14.68 -2.93
C PRO A 91 -18.04 14.65 -2.03
N GLY A 92 -17.94 13.96 -0.89
CA GLY A 92 -19.02 13.81 0.08
C GLY A 92 -20.17 12.87 -0.33
N ALA A 93 -20.14 12.30 -1.53
CA ALA A 93 -21.21 11.42 -2.00
C ALA A 93 -21.12 10.01 -1.40
N THR A 94 -22.27 9.45 -1.07
CA THR A 94 -22.48 8.01 -0.84
C THR A 94 -22.52 7.25 -2.18
N THR A 95 -22.40 5.92 -2.12
CA THR A 95 -22.54 5.05 -3.31
C THR A 95 -23.91 5.18 -3.98
N GLN A 96 -24.96 5.48 -3.19
CA GLN A 96 -26.31 5.73 -3.72
C GLN A 96 -26.35 7.02 -4.55
N GLU A 97 -25.70 8.08 -4.08
CA GLU A 97 -25.65 9.36 -4.78
C GLU A 97 -24.79 9.27 -6.04
N ILE A 98 -23.64 8.60 -5.98
CA ILE A 98 -22.80 8.34 -7.17
C ILE A 98 -23.62 7.59 -8.23
N ARG A 99 -24.29 6.50 -7.84
CA ARG A 99 -25.20 5.78 -8.74
C ARG A 99 -26.31 6.68 -9.29
N GLY A 100 -26.87 7.54 -8.44
CA GLY A 100 -27.88 8.52 -8.83
C GLY A 100 -27.38 9.49 -9.90
N GLN A 101 -26.15 9.99 -9.76
CA GLN A 101 -25.53 10.89 -10.73
C GLN A 101 -25.30 10.20 -12.07
N LEU A 102 -24.72 8.99 -12.06
CA LEU A 102 -24.44 8.19 -13.26
C LEU A 102 -25.71 7.71 -13.99
N GLY A 103 -26.81 7.49 -13.25
CA GLY A 103 -28.07 7.03 -13.83
C GLY A 103 -29.04 8.15 -14.24
N ASN A 104 -28.71 9.42 -14.00
CA ASN A 104 -29.63 10.52 -14.22
C ASN A 104 -29.57 11.03 -15.67
N ILE A 105 -30.67 10.93 -16.41
CA ILE A 105 -30.75 11.39 -17.81
C ILE A 105 -30.49 12.90 -17.97
N LEU A 106 -30.71 13.72 -16.94
CA LEU A 106 -30.43 15.15 -16.99
C LEU A 106 -28.92 15.45 -17.04
N ASN A 107 -28.09 14.48 -16.67
CA ASN A 107 -26.63 14.57 -16.68
C ASN A 107 -26.01 14.13 -18.02
N PHE A 108 -26.83 13.91 -19.05
CA PHE A 108 -26.39 13.27 -20.30
C PHE A 108 -25.15 13.89 -20.95
N TRP A 109 -24.99 15.22 -20.88
CA TRP A 109 -23.87 15.91 -21.54
C TRP A 109 -22.50 15.43 -21.05
N TRP A 110 -22.32 15.33 -19.73
CA TRP A 110 -21.05 14.87 -19.16
C TRP A 110 -21.00 13.34 -19.02
N ILE A 111 -22.16 12.67 -18.92
CA ILE A 111 -22.20 11.20 -18.99
C ILE A 111 -21.67 10.71 -20.35
N MET A 112 -22.02 11.38 -21.45
CA MET A 112 -21.47 11.04 -22.77
C MET A 112 -19.94 11.16 -22.81
N GLU A 113 -19.37 12.14 -22.11
CA GLU A 113 -17.92 12.29 -22.02
C GLU A 113 -17.29 11.16 -21.19
N LEU A 114 -17.84 10.88 -20.00
CA LEU A 114 -17.42 9.74 -19.17
C LEU A 114 -17.49 8.41 -19.95
N GLU A 115 -18.60 8.16 -20.64
CA GLU A 115 -18.76 6.93 -21.43
C GLU A 115 -17.80 6.87 -22.62
N GLY A 116 -17.54 8.00 -23.28
CA GLY A 116 -16.52 8.09 -24.34
C GLY A 116 -15.12 7.78 -23.82
N GLN A 117 -14.72 8.36 -22.68
CA GLN A 117 -13.44 8.05 -22.03
C GLN A 117 -13.35 6.58 -21.65
N LEU A 118 -14.42 6.00 -21.10
CA LEU A 118 -14.48 4.58 -20.76
C LEU A 118 -14.35 3.68 -22.01
N GLU A 119 -14.96 4.05 -23.13
CA GLU A 119 -14.97 3.28 -24.38
C GLU A 119 -13.60 3.35 -25.07
N ASP A 120 -13.11 4.57 -25.31
CA ASP A 120 -12.04 4.84 -26.28
C ASP A 120 -10.67 5.09 -25.67
N GLU A 121 -10.61 5.59 -24.42
CA GLU A 121 -9.36 6.15 -23.88
C GLU A 121 -8.83 5.34 -22.68
N ALA A 122 -9.68 5.07 -21.69
CA ALA A 122 -9.31 4.33 -20.49
C ALA A 122 -8.96 2.86 -20.79
N GLU A 123 -7.84 2.42 -20.25
CA GLU A 123 -7.46 1.00 -20.22
C GLU A 123 -7.82 0.32 -18.90
N ARG A 124 -7.94 1.12 -17.84
CA ARG A 124 -8.20 0.65 -16.48
C ARG A 124 -9.05 1.62 -15.69
N VAL A 125 -9.82 1.04 -14.77
CA VAL A 125 -10.73 1.76 -13.88
C VAL A 125 -10.51 1.38 -12.44
N VAL A 126 -10.48 2.36 -11.55
CA VAL A 126 -10.58 2.15 -10.10
C VAL A 126 -11.93 2.66 -9.60
N ILE A 127 -12.63 1.84 -8.85
CA ILE A 127 -13.86 2.23 -8.14
C ILE A 127 -13.56 2.21 -6.65
N PHE A 128 -13.54 3.38 -6.03
CA PHE A 128 -13.28 3.51 -4.60
C PHE A 128 -14.26 4.48 -3.94
N ALA A 129 -15.29 3.90 -3.32
CA ALA A 129 -16.35 4.64 -2.64
C ALA A 129 -16.93 3.80 -1.49
N GLY A 130 -17.73 4.44 -0.64
CA GLY A 130 -18.47 3.79 0.44
C GLY A 130 -18.08 4.27 1.83
N GLY A 131 -17.05 5.12 1.95
CA GLY A 131 -16.70 5.75 3.22
C GLY A 131 -17.88 6.58 3.76
N ASN A 132 -18.50 7.41 2.91
CA ASN A 132 -19.66 8.22 3.31
C ASN A 132 -20.89 7.37 3.67
N ASP A 133 -21.09 6.21 3.01
CA ASP A 133 -22.14 5.27 3.42
C ASP A 133 -21.89 4.78 4.85
N VAL A 134 -20.66 4.37 5.14
CA VAL A 134 -20.29 3.91 6.48
C VAL A 134 -20.50 5.01 7.50
N ASP A 135 -20.05 6.24 7.25
CA ASP A 135 -20.24 7.39 8.16
C ASP A 135 -21.73 7.56 8.52
N CYS A 136 -22.60 7.45 7.50
CA CYS A 136 -24.06 7.58 7.65
C CYS A 136 -24.68 6.51 8.56
N TYR A 137 -24.21 5.25 8.51
CA TYR A 137 -24.79 4.15 9.30
C TYR A 137 -23.93 3.65 10.46
N TYR A 138 -22.71 4.19 10.66
CA TYR A 138 -21.75 3.73 11.66
C TYR A 138 -22.39 3.73 13.05
N GLY A 139 -22.89 4.89 13.48
CA GLY A 139 -23.51 5.06 14.79
C GLY A 139 -24.73 4.14 15.01
N SER A 140 -25.50 3.88 13.96
CA SER A 140 -26.67 2.98 14.04
C SER A 140 -26.26 1.54 14.34
N ILE A 141 -25.31 0.98 13.57
CA ILE A 141 -24.82 -0.39 13.77
C ILE A 141 -24.05 -0.51 15.08
N TYR A 142 -23.21 0.48 15.39
CA TYR A 142 -22.47 0.59 16.63
C TYR A 142 -23.42 0.50 17.86
N ASN A 143 -24.57 1.17 17.78
CA ASN A 143 -25.60 1.15 18.83
C ASN A 143 -26.55 -0.06 18.77
N GLY A 144 -26.33 -1.02 17.87
CA GLY A 144 -27.03 -2.32 17.87
C GLY A 144 -28.17 -2.45 16.86
N ALA A 145 -28.29 -1.54 15.88
CA ALA A 145 -29.20 -1.73 14.76
C ALA A 145 -28.77 -2.92 13.89
N SER A 146 -29.73 -3.51 13.16
CA SER A 146 -29.42 -4.57 12.19
C SER A 146 -28.58 -4.01 11.05
N ALA A 147 -27.45 -4.67 10.76
CA ALA A 147 -26.51 -4.23 9.73
C ALA A 147 -27.03 -4.45 8.30
N ALA A 148 -27.81 -5.50 8.07
CA ALA A 148 -28.15 -5.98 6.73
C ALA A 148 -28.82 -4.92 5.82
N PRO A 149 -29.80 -4.12 6.28
CA PRO A 149 -30.41 -3.09 5.43
C PRO A 149 -29.41 -2.05 4.93
N HIS A 150 -28.43 -1.69 5.78
CA HIS A 150 -27.41 -0.70 5.46
C HIS A 150 -26.38 -1.24 4.48
N ILE A 151 -25.73 -2.36 4.82
CA ILE A 151 -24.63 -2.88 4.00
C ILE A 151 -25.11 -3.45 2.65
N ASN A 152 -26.36 -3.95 2.57
CA ASN A 152 -26.92 -4.43 1.31
C ASN A 152 -27.06 -3.29 0.28
N ALA A 153 -27.48 -2.10 0.71
CA ALA A 153 -27.62 -0.95 -0.17
C ALA A 153 -26.26 -0.52 -0.74
N THR A 154 -25.23 -0.37 0.12
CA THR A 154 -23.86 -0.06 -0.32
C THR A 154 -23.31 -1.12 -1.26
N ARG A 155 -23.51 -2.41 -0.94
CA ARG A 155 -23.13 -3.53 -1.82
C ARG A 155 -23.76 -3.39 -3.20
N ASP A 156 -25.08 -3.24 -3.25
CA ASP A 156 -25.83 -3.26 -4.50
C ASP A 156 -25.49 -2.07 -5.39
N ASN A 157 -25.20 -0.91 -4.79
CA ASN A 157 -24.77 0.27 -5.52
C ASN A 157 -23.35 0.11 -6.10
N LEU A 158 -22.39 -0.41 -5.34
CA LEU A 158 -21.05 -0.69 -5.86
C LEU A 158 -21.08 -1.75 -6.97
N GLN A 159 -21.90 -2.79 -6.82
CA GLN A 159 -22.11 -3.77 -7.89
C GLN A 159 -22.71 -3.13 -9.14
N TRP A 160 -23.64 -2.19 -8.97
CA TRP A 160 -24.22 -1.44 -10.06
C TRP A 160 -23.17 -0.58 -10.78
N ILE A 161 -22.32 0.15 -10.06
CA ILE A 161 -21.25 0.99 -10.66
C ILE A 161 -20.26 0.13 -11.46
N VAL A 162 -19.86 -1.04 -10.93
CA VAL A 162 -19.02 -2.00 -11.67
C VAL A 162 -19.72 -2.47 -12.96
N ASN A 163 -21.01 -2.81 -12.87
CA ASN A 163 -21.77 -3.26 -14.03
C ASN A 163 -22.00 -2.14 -15.05
N TYR A 164 -22.10 -0.88 -14.61
CA TYR A 164 -22.17 0.29 -15.47
C TYR A 164 -20.90 0.40 -16.33
N VAL A 165 -19.72 0.40 -15.71
CA VAL A 165 -18.43 0.42 -16.41
C VAL A 165 -18.30 -0.76 -17.38
N ARG A 166 -18.67 -1.97 -16.95
CA ARG A 166 -18.68 -3.17 -17.81
C ARG A 166 -19.69 -3.09 -18.95
N GLY A 167 -20.78 -2.36 -18.76
CA GLY A 167 -21.80 -2.11 -19.77
C GLY A 167 -21.28 -1.25 -20.91
N VAL A 168 -20.43 -0.26 -20.59
CA VAL A 168 -19.74 0.59 -21.58
C VAL A 168 -18.62 -0.18 -22.27
N LYS A 169 -17.68 -0.75 -21.49
CA LYS A 169 -16.53 -1.51 -22.03
C LYS A 169 -16.38 -2.86 -21.35
N SER A 170 -16.86 -3.90 -22.04
CA SER A 170 -16.88 -5.27 -21.51
C SER A 170 -15.49 -5.83 -21.18
N SER A 171 -14.41 -5.34 -21.79
CA SER A 171 -13.03 -5.80 -21.58
C SER A 171 -12.23 -5.01 -20.52
N MET A 172 -12.81 -3.94 -19.95
CA MET A 172 -12.11 -3.03 -19.03
C MET A 172 -11.39 -3.76 -17.88
N HIS A 173 -10.17 -3.34 -17.55
CA HIS A 173 -9.51 -3.77 -16.32
C HIS A 173 -10.05 -2.94 -15.16
N ILE A 174 -10.69 -3.57 -14.18
CA ILE A 174 -11.34 -2.89 -13.06
C ILE A 174 -10.72 -3.36 -11.76
N VAL A 175 -10.39 -2.42 -10.88
CA VAL A 175 -10.14 -2.70 -9.47
C VAL A 175 -11.25 -2.08 -8.65
N LEU A 176 -12.02 -2.92 -7.96
CA LEU A 176 -12.96 -2.48 -6.93
C LEU A 176 -12.22 -2.45 -5.59
N VAL A 177 -12.18 -1.28 -4.96
CA VAL A 177 -11.55 -1.12 -3.65
C VAL A 177 -12.53 -1.47 -2.55
N SER A 178 -12.03 -2.14 -1.51
CA SER A 178 -12.84 -2.48 -0.33
C SER A 178 -13.35 -1.24 0.40
N VAL A 179 -14.54 -1.35 1.00
CA VAL A 179 -15.14 -0.28 1.80
C VAL A 179 -14.37 -0.18 3.12
N PRO A 180 -13.81 0.99 3.48
CA PRO A 180 -12.93 1.14 4.63
C PRO A 180 -13.69 1.06 5.96
N HIS A 181 -12.98 0.69 7.03
CA HIS A 181 -13.50 0.77 8.39
C HIS A 181 -13.20 2.15 9.00
N LEU A 182 -14.24 2.93 9.33
CA LEU A 182 -14.03 4.31 9.81
C LEU A 182 -13.64 4.44 11.29
N GLY A 183 -13.79 3.37 12.08
CA GLY A 183 -13.46 3.34 13.51
C GLY A 183 -11.99 3.63 13.87
N CYS A 184 -11.09 3.71 12.89
CA CYS A 184 -9.72 4.17 13.09
C CYS A 184 -9.56 5.70 13.00
N SER A 185 -10.57 6.43 12.50
CA SER A 185 -10.50 7.88 12.32
C SER A 185 -10.74 8.64 13.63
N PRO A 186 -9.95 9.68 13.93
CA PRO A 186 -10.14 10.52 15.13
C PRO A 186 -11.55 11.10 15.28
N LYS A 187 -12.19 11.53 14.17
CA LYS A 187 -13.57 12.04 14.17
C LYS A 187 -14.53 10.97 14.68
N VAL A 188 -14.51 9.77 14.07
CA VAL A 188 -15.41 8.68 14.45
C VAL A 188 -15.11 8.17 15.85
N GLN A 189 -13.85 8.13 16.29
CA GLN A 189 -13.51 7.75 17.67
C GLN A 189 -14.03 8.77 18.70
N THR A 190 -14.12 10.05 18.32
CA THR A 190 -14.71 11.10 19.17
C THR A 190 -16.22 10.93 19.29
N GLU A 191 -16.90 10.65 18.18
CA GLU A 191 -18.37 10.48 18.13
C GLU A 191 -18.82 9.11 18.66
N HIS A 192 -17.98 8.10 18.45
CA HIS A 192 -18.22 6.68 18.73
C HIS A 192 -16.93 6.04 19.29
N PRO A 193 -16.66 6.20 20.60
CA PRO A 193 -15.45 5.68 21.24
C PRO A 193 -15.21 4.19 20.96
N SER A 194 -13.95 3.76 20.96
CA SER A 194 -13.56 2.36 20.66
C SER A 194 -13.96 1.37 21.77
N ASP A 195 -15.26 1.16 21.94
CA ASP A 195 -15.84 0.11 22.76
C ASP A 195 -15.70 -1.23 22.03
N PRO A 196 -15.09 -2.27 22.63
CA PRO A 196 -14.82 -3.53 21.94
C PRO A 196 -16.07 -4.23 21.39
N VAL A 197 -17.19 -4.17 22.12
CA VAL A 197 -18.43 -4.86 21.73
C VAL A 197 -19.14 -4.09 20.63
N LYS A 198 -19.26 -2.77 20.78
CA LYS A 198 -19.96 -1.93 19.80
C LYS A 198 -19.18 -1.81 18.49
N THR A 199 -17.86 -1.66 18.58
CA THR A 199 -16.97 -1.65 17.40
C THR A 199 -17.02 -3.00 16.68
N ALA A 200 -17.02 -4.12 17.41
CA ALA A 200 -17.13 -5.45 16.80
C ALA A 200 -18.42 -5.66 15.98
N ARG A 201 -19.52 -4.96 16.29
CA ARG A 201 -20.74 -5.00 15.46
C ARG A 201 -20.51 -4.38 14.09
N VAL A 202 -19.85 -3.22 14.05
CA VAL A 202 -19.51 -2.55 12.80
C VAL A 202 -18.48 -3.37 12.03
N THR A 203 -17.47 -3.90 12.71
CA THR A 203 -16.48 -4.80 12.10
C THR A 203 -17.15 -6.03 11.47
N ALA A 204 -18.08 -6.69 12.16
CA ALA A 204 -18.80 -7.84 11.60
C ALA A 204 -19.67 -7.45 10.38
N ALA A 205 -20.27 -6.27 10.39
CA ALA A 205 -21.02 -5.75 9.25
C ALA A 205 -20.12 -5.50 8.03
N LEU A 206 -18.95 -4.89 8.22
CA LEU A 206 -18.01 -4.60 7.15
C LEU A 206 -17.23 -5.82 6.67
N ASP A 207 -16.96 -6.80 7.55
CA ASP A 207 -16.47 -8.13 7.18
C ASP A 207 -17.44 -8.79 6.18
N SER A 208 -18.74 -8.76 6.49
CA SER A 208 -19.78 -9.30 5.62
C SER A 208 -19.89 -8.53 4.29
N LEU A 209 -19.88 -7.19 4.32
CA LEU A 209 -19.94 -6.36 3.12
C LEU A 209 -18.76 -6.64 2.19
N ASN A 210 -17.54 -6.57 2.70
CA ASN A 210 -16.33 -6.72 1.89
C ASN A 210 -16.16 -8.16 1.38
N ALA A 211 -16.56 -9.19 2.14
CA ALA A 211 -16.58 -10.57 1.64
C ALA A 211 -17.55 -10.76 0.45
N GLN A 212 -18.72 -10.09 0.50
CA GLN A 212 -19.68 -10.12 -0.61
C GLN A 212 -19.17 -9.37 -1.83
N LEU A 213 -18.50 -8.22 -1.66
CA LEU A 213 -17.86 -7.48 -2.75
C LEU A 213 -16.70 -8.27 -3.37
N ALA A 214 -15.88 -8.94 -2.56
CA ALA A 214 -14.82 -9.84 -3.04
C ALA A 214 -15.38 -10.99 -3.88
N SER A 215 -16.46 -11.63 -3.40
CA SER A 215 -17.15 -12.71 -4.12
C SER A 215 -17.72 -12.22 -5.45
N PHE A 216 -18.31 -11.02 -5.46
CA PHE A 216 -18.81 -10.39 -6.68
C PHE A 216 -17.68 -10.07 -7.66
N ALA A 217 -16.59 -9.47 -7.19
CA ALA A 217 -15.42 -9.16 -8.01
C ALA A 217 -14.82 -10.42 -8.66
N ALA A 218 -14.72 -11.52 -7.90
CA ALA A 218 -14.32 -12.82 -8.43
C ALA A 218 -15.28 -13.32 -9.52
N SER A 219 -16.60 -13.21 -9.31
CA SER A 219 -17.62 -13.62 -10.28
C SER A 219 -17.56 -12.82 -11.59
N LYS A 220 -17.08 -11.57 -11.52
CA LYS A 220 -16.91 -10.66 -12.66
C LYS A 220 -15.51 -10.71 -13.29
N GLY A 221 -14.61 -11.52 -12.74
CA GLY A 221 -13.23 -11.60 -13.20
C GLY A 221 -12.45 -10.28 -13.07
N ILE A 222 -12.82 -9.40 -12.14
CA ILE A 222 -12.12 -8.12 -11.88
C ILE A 222 -11.15 -8.26 -10.69
N GLY A 223 -10.35 -7.21 -10.44
CA GLY A 223 -9.55 -7.09 -9.23
C GLY A 223 -10.39 -6.61 -8.05
N PHE A 224 -10.08 -7.09 -6.85
CA PHE A 224 -10.61 -6.58 -5.59
C PHE A 224 -9.44 -6.24 -4.67
N ALA A 225 -9.45 -5.04 -4.09
CA ALA A 225 -8.38 -4.58 -3.21
C ALA A 225 -8.84 -4.66 -1.73
N PRO A 226 -8.74 -5.83 -1.07
CA PRO A 226 -9.17 -6.00 0.32
C PRO A 226 -8.29 -5.25 1.33
N GLY A 227 -7.03 -4.98 0.93
CA GLY A 227 -6.03 -4.38 1.81
C GLY A 227 -6.42 -3.04 2.41
N VAL A 228 -7.31 -2.26 1.78
CA VAL A 228 -7.76 -0.97 2.33
C VAL A 228 -8.64 -1.17 3.56
N TYR A 229 -9.59 -2.10 3.50
CA TYR A 229 -10.39 -2.50 4.65
C TYR A 229 -9.52 -3.16 5.73
N GLU A 230 -8.62 -4.06 5.36
CA GLU A 230 -7.70 -4.73 6.30
C GLU A 230 -6.84 -3.71 7.04
N LEU A 231 -6.27 -2.75 6.32
CA LEU A 231 -5.47 -1.66 6.87
C LEU A 231 -6.29 -0.80 7.85
N THR A 232 -7.45 -0.30 7.43
CA THR A 232 -8.28 0.58 8.25
C THR A 232 -8.88 -0.14 9.46
N ARG A 233 -9.21 -1.43 9.34
CA ARG A 233 -9.61 -2.26 10.47
C ARG A 233 -8.46 -2.46 11.46
N ALA A 234 -7.25 -2.78 11.00
CA ALA A 234 -6.10 -2.97 11.87
C ALA A 234 -5.76 -1.68 12.64
N MET A 235 -5.82 -0.52 11.98
CA MET A 235 -5.54 0.78 12.60
C MET A 235 -6.48 1.17 13.75
N ILE A 236 -7.58 0.46 13.98
CA ILE A 236 -8.42 0.67 15.18
C ILE A 236 -7.60 0.39 16.44
N THR A 237 -6.84 -0.70 16.46
CA THR A 237 -6.06 -1.13 17.62
C THR A 237 -4.56 -0.99 17.40
N ASP A 238 -4.10 -1.34 16.21
CA ASP A 238 -2.68 -1.55 15.94
C ASP A 238 -2.02 -0.23 15.53
N PRO A 239 -0.71 -0.06 15.79
CA PRO A 239 0.06 1.05 15.23
C PRO A 239 -0.01 1.06 13.70
N PHE A 240 0.00 2.25 13.10
CA PHE A 240 0.17 2.38 11.66
C PHE A 240 1.65 2.61 11.36
N ARG A 241 2.23 1.73 10.54
CA ARG A 241 3.64 1.78 10.15
C ARG A 241 3.83 1.71 8.64
N ILE A 242 4.89 2.37 8.17
CA ILE A 242 5.38 2.26 6.80
C ILE A 242 6.90 2.13 6.89
N GLY A 243 7.44 1.02 6.38
CA GLY A 243 8.89 0.77 6.45
C GLY A 243 9.46 0.78 7.87
N GLY A 244 8.70 0.31 8.87
CA GLY A 244 9.09 0.33 10.29
C GLY A 244 8.92 1.68 11.01
N ILE A 245 8.58 2.76 10.29
CA ILE A 245 8.32 4.07 10.91
C ILE A 245 6.90 4.09 11.45
N GLU A 246 6.73 4.41 12.72
CA GLU A 246 5.42 4.60 13.33
C GLU A 246 4.88 6.02 13.11
N PHE A 247 3.63 6.09 12.65
CA PHE A 247 2.91 7.32 12.33
C PHE A 247 1.83 7.61 13.37
N TYR A 248 1.56 8.90 13.58
CA TYR A 248 0.59 9.36 14.56
C TYR A 248 -0.82 9.23 14.00
N LYS A 249 -1.62 8.32 14.60
CA LYS A 249 -3.07 8.15 14.31
C LYS A 249 -3.91 9.30 14.87
N GLN A 250 -3.54 10.53 14.51
CA GLN A 250 -4.17 11.78 14.96
C GLN A 250 -4.45 12.66 13.74
N ALA A 251 -5.39 13.59 13.91
CA ALA A 251 -5.66 14.65 12.96
C ALA A 251 -4.54 15.69 13.01
N ASP A 252 -4.17 16.22 11.85
CA ASP A 252 -3.23 17.33 11.75
C ASP A 252 -3.68 18.34 10.71
N ALA A 253 -3.93 19.58 11.13
CA ALA A 253 -4.39 20.65 10.24
C ALA A 253 -3.39 20.97 9.12
N ASP A 254 -2.09 20.80 9.42
CA ASP A 254 -1.01 20.96 8.45
C ASP A 254 -0.74 19.70 7.61
N SER A 255 -1.44 18.58 7.90
CA SER A 255 -1.28 17.29 7.22
C SER A 255 0.18 16.85 7.06
N ARG A 256 0.99 17.08 8.11
CA ARG A 256 2.42 16.76 8.12
C ARG A 256 2.65 15.28 7.92
N ALA A 257 3.75 14.94 7.26
CA ALA A 257 4.06 13.59 6.79
C ALA A 257 3.88 12.47 7.82
N ARG A 258 4.23 12.68 9.10
CA ARG A 258 4.12 11.66 10.18
C ARG A 258 2.68 11.44 10.70
N TYR A 259 1.69 12.18 10.24
CA TYR A 259 0.29 12.03 10.67
C TYR A 259 -0.52 11.18 9.68
N VAL A 260 -1.48 10.42 10.20
CA VAL A 260 -2.32 9.50 9.43
C VAL A 260 -3.58 10.17 8.90
N PHE A 261 -4.07 11.21 9.57
CA PHE A 261 -5.30 11.91 9.21
C PHE A 261 -5.06 13.40 8.99
N SER A 262 -5.79 13.97 8.04
CA SER A 262 -5.81 15.40 7.78
C SER A 262 -6.55 16.18 8.88
N GLY A 263 -6.71 17.50 8.70
CA GLY A 263 -7.18 18.41 9.76
C GLY A 263 -8.57 18.11 10.31
N ASP A 264 -9.44 17.47 9.52
CA ASP A 264 -10.79 17.08 9.96
C ASP A 264 -10.83 15.80 10.80
N GLY A 265 -9.73 15.06 10.90
CA GLY A 265 -9.66 13.79 11.62
C GLY A 265 -10.52 12.69 11.01
N PHE A 266 -10.95 12.84 9.76
CA PHE A 266 -11.75 11.86 9.01
C PHE A 266 -10.98 11.38 7.77
N HIS A 267 -10.55 12.32 6.94
CA HIS A 267 -9.85 12.01 5.71
C HIS A 267 -8.39 11.61 5.99
N PRO A 268 -7.88 10.53 5.35
CA PRO A 268 -6.50 10.12 5.51
C PRO A 268 -5.54 11.20 4.97
N ALA A 269 -4.41 11.39 5.65
CA ALA A 269 -3.30 12.18 5.13
C ALA A 269 -2.49 11.38 4.10
N THR A 270 -1.51 12.03 3.46
CA THR A 270 -0.68 11.44 2.39
C THR A 270 0.03 10.15 2.82
N SER A 271 0.36 9.98 4.10
CA SER A 271 0.96 8.74 4.62
C SER A 271 0.06 7.52 4.41
N ALA A 272 -1.20 7.61 4.81
CA ALA A 272 -2.19 6.56 4.62
C ALA A 272 -2.55 6.39 3.14
N HIS A 273 -2.68 7.49 2.39
CA HIS A 273 -2.91 7.44 0.94
C HIS A 273 -1.76 6.75 0.17
N GLY A 274 -0.51 6.87 0.65
CA GLY A 274 0.63 6.12 0.10
C GLY A 274 0.42 4.61 0.16
N LYS A 275 -0.07 4.10 1.29
CA LYS A 275 -0.40 2.66 1.43
C LYS A 275 -1.64 2.27 0.63
N ILE A 276 -2.66 3.12 0.57
CA ILE A 276 -3.84 2.88 -0.29
C ILE A 276 -3.42 2.79 -1.76
N ALA A 277 -2.57 3.70 -2.24
CA ALA A 277 -2.00 3.68 -3.59
C ALA A 277 -1.24 2.38 -3.86
N GLN A 278 -0.37 1.96 -2.93
CA GLN A 278 0.35 0.69 -3.00
C GLN A 278 -0.60 -0.51 -3.12
N ILE A 279 -1.62 -0.59 -2.26
CA ILE A 279 -2.63 -1.68 -2.25
C ILE A 279 -3.37 -1.77 -3.60
N ILE A 280 -3.82 -0.63 -4.13
CA ILE A 280 -4.53 -0.57 -5.42
C ILE A 280 -3.62 -1.05 -6.56
N LEU A 281 -2.38 -0.55 -6.59
CA LEU A 281 -1.39 -0.92 -7.58
C LEU A 281 -1.03 -2.42 -7.52
N GLU A 282 -0.84 -2.97 -6.33
CA GLU A 282 -0.58 -4.40 -6.12
C GLU A 282 -1.75 -5.27 -6.55
N THR A 283 -2.98 -4.78 -6.38
CA THR A 283 -4.19 -5.45 -6.88
C THR A 283 -4.18 -5.52 -8.41
N PHE A 284 -3.79 -4.44 -9.11
CA PHE A 284 -3.62 -4.50 -10.56
C PHE A 284 -2.51 -5.49 -10.96
N ARG A 285 -1.35 -5.42 -10.31
CA ARG A 285 -0.21 -6.30 -10.60
C ARG A 285 -0.55 -7.78 -10.43
N SER A 286 -1.28 -8.13 -9.37
CA SER A 286 -1.66 -9.51 -9.10
C SER A 286 -2.78 -10.01 -10.01
N LYS A 287 -3.75 -9.16 -10.35
CA LYS A 287 -4.90 -9.54 -11.17
C LYS A 287 -4.61 -9.57 -12.67
N TYR A 288 -3.85 -8.60 -13.16
CA TYR A 288 -3.66 -8.32 -14.58
C TYR A 288 -2.19 -8.48 -14.98
N LEU A 289 -1.72 -9.73 -14.96
CA LEU A 289 -0.29 -10.11 -15.10
C LEU A 289 0.42 -9.64 -16.38
N THR A 290 -0.34 -9.29 -17.41
CA THR A 290 0.19 -8.76 -18.67
C THR A 290 0.72 -7.33 -18.52
N THR A 291 0.26 -6.59 -17.50
CA THR A 291 0.73 -5.23 -17.23
C THR A 291 1.83 -5.25 -16.16
N GLN A 292 3.07 -5.03 -16.56
CA GLN A 292 4.22 -4.98 -15.63
C GLN A 292 4.36 -3.58 -15.02
N ILE A 293 3.45 -3.21 -14.11
CA ILE A 293 3.49 -1.93 -13.38
C ILE A 293 4.55 -2.02 -12.27
N PRO A 294 5.59 -1.17 -12.18
CA PRO A 294 6.55 -1.21 -11.09
C PRO A 294 5.86 -1.09 -9.71
N PRO A 295 6.22 -1.91 -8.70
CA PRO A 295 5.63 -1.83 -7.36
C PRO A 295 5.94 -0.47 -6.72
N LEU A 296 5.03 0.06 -5.91
CA LEU A 296 5.27 1.22 -5.05
C LEU A 296 5.75 0.70 -3.69
N THR A 297 7.02 0.88 -3.33
CA THR A 297 7.58 0.29 -2.11
C THR A 297 7.38 1.20 -0.90
N ASP A 298 7.42 0.65 0.31
CA ASP A 298 7.38 1.45 1.55
C ASP A 298 8.52 2.46 1.60
N ARG A 299 9.72 2.07 1.15
CA ARG A 299 10.87 2.99 1.04
C ARG A 299 10.60 4.15 0.08
N GLU A 300 9.95 3.91 -1.06
CA GLU A 300 9.54 4.97 -1.99
C GLU A 300 8.48 5.89 -1.39
N ILE A 301 7.50 5.32 -0.67
CA ILE A 301 6.48 6.10 0.05
C ILE A 301 7.15 7.03 1.06
N VAL A 302 8.02 6.50 1.92
CA VAL A 302 8.69 7.27 2.96
C VAL A 302 9.61 8.35 2.36
N SER A 303 10.53 7.96 1.47
CA SER A 303 11.59 8.87 1.02
C SER A 303 11.16 9.84 -0.07
N GLN A 304 10.34 9.39 -1.01
CA GLN A 304 10.02 10.19 -2.19
C GLN A 304 8.66 10.87 -2.05
N ILE A 305 7.65 10.19 -1.52
CA ILE A 305 6.29 10.76 -1.38
C ILE A 305 6.19 11.61 -0.10
N LEU A 306 6.65 11.08 1.03
CA LEU A 306 6.54 11.75 2.32
C LEU A 306 7.74 12.65 2.65
N GLY A 307 8.84 12.54 1.90
CA GLY A 307 10.06 13.32 2.12
C GLY A 307 10.73 13.05 3.47
N LEU A 308 10.49 11.87 4.05
CA LEU A 308 11.05 11.44 5.32
C LEU A 308 12.34 10.64 5.08
N ASP A 309 13.23 10.63 6.06
CA ASP A 309 14.38 9.74 6.05
C ASP A 309 13.91 8.28 6.28
N PRO A 310 14.16 7.35 5.34
CA PRO A 310 13.77 5.95 5.51
C PRO A 310 14.52 5.23 6.63
N ASP A 311 15.62 5.80 7.14
CA ASP A 311 16.43 5.20 8.20
C ASP A 311 16.04 5.70 9.60
N ILE A 312 14.93 6.45 9.72
CA ILE A 312 14.33 6.84 11.01
C ILE A 312 14.24 5.66 12.01
N PRO A 313 13.77 4.45 11.67
CA PRO A 313 13.66 3.37 12.65
C PRO A 313 15.02 2.96 13.21
N PHE A 314 16.05 2.93 12.35
CA PHE A 314 17.43 2.67 12.76
C PHE A 314 17.96 3.80 13.63
N HIS A 315 17.74 5.05 13.26
CA HIS A 315 18.21 6.21 14.05
C HIS A 315 17.52 6.32 15.41
N GLU A 316 16.22 6.06 15.49
CA GLU A 316 15.46 6.00 16.75
C GLU A 316 15.98 4.86 17.64
N TRP A 317 16.31 3.69 17.07
CA TRP A 317 16.96 2.61 17.82
C TRP A 317 18.36 3.00 18.29
N MET A 318 19.22 3.51 17.41
CA MET A 318 20.60 3.91 17.73
C MET A 318 20.66 4.95 18.84
N ALA A 319 19.71 5.88 18.89
CA ALA A 319 19.61 6.87 19.96
C ALA A 319 19.41 6.24 21.36
N THR A 320 19.00 4.98 21.43
CA THR A 320 18.85 4.23 22.69
C THR A 320 20.08 3.40 23.09
N GLN A 321 21.09 3.26 22.21
CA GLN A 321 22.20 2.30 22.38
C GLN A 321 23.41 2.84 23.16
N GLU A 322 23.36 4.06 23.70
CA GLU A 322 24.49 4.70 24.41
C GLU A 322 25.83 4.72 23.64
N VAL A 323 25.77 4.68 22.30
CA VAL A 323 26.94 4.71 21.42
C VAL A 323 27.34 6.15 21.06
N PRO A 324 28.65 6.50 21.02
CA PRO A 324 29.09 7.81 20.55
C PRO A 324 28.64 8.10 19.11
N ALA A 325 28.25 9.35 18.82
CA ALA A 325 27.70 9.74 17.51
C ALA A 325 28.62 9.41 16.31
N TRP A 326 29.93 9.32 16.50
CA TRP A 326 30.90 8.97 15.45
C TRP A 326 30.97 7.47 15.13
N ALA A 327 30.34 6.63 15.93
CA ALA A 327 30.26 5.16 15.76
C ALA A 327 28.80 4.70 15.55
N GLY A 328 27.90 5.61 15.21
CA GLY A 328 26.47 5.31 15.07
C GLY A 328 26.01 4.98 13.65
N GLY A 329 26.93 4.85 12.70
CA GLY A 329 26.64 4.52 11.32
C GLY A 329 26.21 3.07 11.12
N LEU A 330 25.49 2.80 10.03
CA LEU A 330 24.96 1.46 9.71
C LEU A 330 26.03 0.36 9.65
N LEU A 331 27.25 0.70 9.24
CA LEU A 331 28.37 -0.21 9.07
C LEU A 331 29.39 -0.17 10.21
N ASP A 332 29.15 0.68 11.21
CA ASP A 332 30.05 0.78 12.37
C ASP A 332 29.84 -0.43 13.29
N ASP A 333 30.91 -0.79 14.00
CA ASP A 333 30.99 -1.88 14.97
C ASP A 333 31.70 -1.30 16.22
N PRO A 334 30.93 -0.63 17.12
CA PRO A 334 31.51 0.15 18.21
C PRO A 334 32.10 -0.70 19.33
N ASP A 335 31.59 -1.93 19.50
CA ASP A 335 32.00 -2.85 20.56
C ASP A 335 33.03 -3.89 20.09
N GLY A 336 33.27 -3.98 18.78
CA GLY A 336 34.29 -4.81 18.16
C GLY A 336 33.94 -6.30 18.15
N ASP A 337 32.66 -6.65 18.25
CA ASP A 337 32.20 -8.04 18.25
C ASP A 337 32.08 -8.66 16.84
N GLY A 338 32.28 -7.83 15.81
CA GLY A 338 32.24 -8.21 14.40
C GLY A 338 30.86 -8.03 13.76
N LEU A 339 29.88 -7.46 14.46
CA LEU A 339 28.55 -7.15 13.95
C LEU A 339 28.42 -5.65 13.69
N ALA A 340 28.00 -5.31 12.48
CA ALA A 340 27.66 -3.93 12.16
C ALA A 340 26.32 -3.55 12.81
N ASN A 341 26.16 -2.28 13.20
CA ASN A 341 24.93 -1.74 13.80
C ASN A 341 23.65 -2.10 13.01
N ALA A 342 23.70 -2.15 11.68
CA ALA A 342 22.53 -2.54 10.87
C ALA A 342 22.11 -4.01 11.08
N VAL A 343 23.08 -4.90 11.29
CA VAL A 343 22.83 -6.32 11.60
C VAL A 343 22.28 -6.44 13.02
N GLU A 344 22.83 -5.69 13.95
CA GLU A 344 22.37 -5.67 15.32
C GLU A 344 20.94 -5.12 15.45
N PHE A 345 20.62 -4.06 14.72
CA PHE A 345 19.25 -3.55 14.65
C PHE A 345 18.27 -4.60 14.13
N ALA A 346 18.68 -5.38 13.13
CA ALA A 346 17.88 -6.45 12.54
C ALA A 346 17.57 -7.60 13.52
N LEU A 347 18.36 -7.76 14.58
CA LEU A 347 18.22 -8.85 15.54
C LEU A 347 17.61 -8.37 16.86
N GLU A 348 16.74 -9.18 17.46
CA GLU A 348 16.04 -8.79 18.70
C GLU A 348 17.00 -8.61 19.88
N GLU A 349 18.04 -9.45 19.94
CA GLU A 349 19.07 -9.43 20.98
C GLU A 349 20.29 -8.52 20.65
N GLY A 350 20.33 -7.86 19.49
CA GLY A 350 21.44 -6.98 19.09
C GLY A 350 21.52 -5.67 19.87
N ALA A 351 22.74 -5.18 20.13
CA ALA A 351 22.97 -3.98 20.94
C ALA A 351 24.32 -3.27 20.63
N ALA A 352 24.26 -2.13 19.92
CA ALA A 352 25.41 -1.45 19.29
C ALA A 352 26.60 -1.10 20.21
N GLY A 353 26.35 -0.98 21.52
CA GLY A 353 27.38 -0.62 22.51
C GLY A 353 27.76 -1.74 23.47
N LEU A 354 27.18 -2.94 23.30
CA LEU A 354 27.35 -4.04 24.23
C LEU A 354 27.80 -5.27 23.47
N PHE A 355 29.07 -5.65 23.72
CA PHE A 355 29.67 -6.86 23.19
C PHE A 355 28.68 -8.03 23.36
N SER A 356 28.13 -8.52 22.25
CA SER A 356 27.06 -9.51 22.22
C SER A 356 27.54 -10.84 21.63
N PRO A 357 28.57 -11.47 22.25
CA PRO A 357 29.20 -12.67 21.72
C PRO A 357 28.20 -13.82 21.79
N GLY A 358 27.66 -14.22 20.64
CA GLY A 358 26.78 -15.38 20.54
C GLY A 358 25.56 -15.21 19.66
N LEU A 359 25.17 -13.97 19.31
CA LEU A 359 24.12 -13.70 18.31
C LEU A 359 24.35 -14.48 17.01
N PHE A 360 25.62 -14.62 16.61
CA PHE A 360 26.08 -15.44 15.51
C PHE A 360 26.91 -16.64 16.02
N ALA A 361 26.28 -17.55 16.76
CA ALA A 361 26.88 -18.82 17.17
C ALA A 361 26.35 -20.01 16.35
N PRO A 362 26.75 -20.18 15.08
CA PRO A 362 26.35 -21.35 14.30
C PRO A 362 26.98 -22.61 14.91
N GLY A 363 26.16 -23.65 15.09
CA GLY A 363 26.58 -24.97 15.57
C GLY A 363 26.57 -26.01 14.45
N VAL A 364 27.21 -27.15 14.68
CA VAL A 364 27.08 -28.31 13.79
C VAL A 364 26.27 -29.40 14.48
N GLU A 365 25.10 -29.71 13.94
CA GLU A 365 24.26 -30.83 14.35
C GLU A 365 24.69 -32.09 13.59
N ARG A 366 24.90 -33.21 14.31
CA ARG A 366 25.29 -34.50 13.71
C ARG A 366 24.25 -35.55 14.04
N SER A 367 23.61 -36.13 13.02
CA SER A 367 22.65 -37.21 13.18
C SER A 367 22.69 -38.16 11.98
N GLY A 368 22.65 -39.46 12.23
CA GLY A 368 22.62 -40.48 11.17
C GLY A 368 23.77 -40.44 10.17
N GLY A 369 24.96 -39.98 10.58
CA GLY A 369 26.13 -39.82 9.70
C GLY A 369 26.13 -38.55 8.84
N GLN A 370 25.09 -37.71 8.92
CA GLN A 370 25.03 -36.41 8.27
C GLN A 370 25.40 -35.29 9.26
N ALA A 371 26.16 -34.31 8.78
CA ALA A 371 26.41 -33.07 9.50
C ALA A 371 25.56 -31.94 8.90
N ARG A 372 24.99 -31.08 9.74
CA ARG A 372 24.21 -29.91 9.33
C ARG A 372 24.72 -28.69 10.07
N LEU A 373 24.94 -27.59 9.35
CA LEU A 373 25.17 -26.29 9.97
C LEU A 373 23.82 -25.77 10.46
N ARG A 374 23.76 -25.48 11.76
CA ARG A 374 22.56 -25.00 12.44
C ARG A 374 22.84 -23.59 12.93
N TRP A 375 21.91 -22.69 12.67
CA TRP A 375 21.90 -21.37 13.30
C TRP A 375 20.47 -20.99 13.65
N THR A 376 20.28 -20.41 14.84
CA THR A 376 19.01 -19.89 15.31
C THR A 376 19.17 -18.39 15.55
N TRP A 377 18.28 -17.59 14.97
CA TRP A 377 18.27 -16.14 15.15
C TRP A 377 16.83 -15.66 15.33
N LYS A 378 16.63 -14.47 15.90
CA LYS A 378 15.32 -13.84 16.03
C LYS A 378 15.39 -12.42 15.50
N GLU A 379 14.55 -12.13 14.53
CA GLU A 379 14.51 -10.81 13.89
C GLU A 379 13.68 -9.84 14.74
N ARG A 380 14.16 -8.60 14.83
CA ARG A 380 13.40 -7.51 15.43
C ARG A 380 12.25 -7.14 14.49
N GLY A 381 11.02 -7.21 14.97
CA GLY A 381 9.82 -6.98 14.13
C GLY A 381 9.82 -5.65 13.37
N ILE A 382 10.26 -4.55 14.01
CA ILE A 382 10.37 -3.24 13.33
C ILE A 382 11.44 -3.27 12.23
N ALA A 383 12.53 -4.00 12.45
CA ALA A 383 13.62 -4.05 11.49
C ALA A 383 13.28 -4.86 10.25
N SER A 384 12.42 -5.89 10.35
CA SER A 384 11.95 -6.63 9.18
C SER A 384 11.01 -5.81 8.28
N GLU A 385 10.32 -4.81 8.82
CA GLU A 385 9.57 -3.81 8.04
C GLU A 385 10.50 -2.78 7.37
N TRP A 386 11.64 -2.44 7.98
CA TRP A 386 12.63 -1.50 7.45
C TRP A 386 13.55 -2.12 6.38
N ALA A 387 14.10 -3.31 6.66
CA ALA A 387 14.91 -4.10 5.75
C ALA A 387 14.78 -5.59 6.08
N ALA A 388 14.18 -6.36 5.18
CA ALA A 388 14.05 -7.81 5.36
C ALA A 388 15.42 -8.48 5.37
N ALA A 389 15.73 -9.18 6.46
CA ALA A 389 16.96 -9.92 6.59
C ALA A 389 16.91 -11.19 5.72
N ARG A 390 17.98 -11.45 4.96
CA ARG A 390 18.06 -12.59 4.04
C ARG A 390 19.17 -13.53 4.46
N LEU A 391 18.79 -14.76 4.81
CA LEU A 391 19.77 -15.79 5.12
C LEU A 391 20.41 -16.32 3.83
N GLN A 392 21.74 -16.27 3.77
CA GLN A 392 22.51 -16.77 2.64
C GLN A 392 23.52 -17.81 3.08
N HIS A 393 23.87 -18.72 2.17
CA HIS A 393 24.89 -19.73 2.37
C HIS A 393 25.94 -19.71 1.27
N SER A 394 27.12 -20.22 1.61
CA SER A 394 28.24 -20.39 0.69
C SER A 394 29.05 -21.64 1.03
N ALA A 395 29.69 -22.24 0.03
CA ALA A 395 30.68 -23.30 0.23
C ALA A 395 32.12 -22.77 0.27
N ASP A 396 32.36 -21.54 -0.20
CA ASP A 396 33.70 -20.99 -0.49
C ASP A 396 33.91 -19.53 -0.06
N LEU A 397 32.91 -18.87 0.54
CA LEU A 397 32.86 -17.44 0.90
C LEU A 397 32.82 -16.46 -0.28
N HIS A 398 32.81 -16.93 -1.53
CA HIS A 398 32.80 -16.08 -2.72
C HIS A 398 31.42 -16.07 -3.38
N ALA A 399 30.86 -17.26 -3.64
CA ALA A 399 29.52 -17.40 -4.20
C ALA A 399 28.49 -17.55 -3.06
N TRP A 400 27.52 -16.65 -3.01
CA TRP A 400 26.47 -16.65 -2.00
C TRP A 400 25.11 -16.86 -2.65
N SER A 401 24.34 -17.78 -2.10
CA SER A 401 22.96 -18.06 -2.50
C SER A 401 22.03 -17.92 -1.31
N GLU A 402 20.80 -17.49 -1.53
CA GLU A 402 19.77 -17.50 -0.48
C GLU A 402 19.46 -18.94 -0.05
N VAL A 403 19.26 -19.12 1.26
CA VAL A 403 18.89 -20.42 1.81
C VAL A 403 17.44 -20.72 1.46
N ASP A 404 17.18 -21.94 0.98
CA ASP A 404 15.83 -22.44 0.73
C ASP A 404 15.00 -22.39 2.03
N SER A 405 13.83 -21.74 1.98
CA SER A 405 12.91 -21.62 3.11
C SER A 405 12.52 -22.98 3.70
N ALA A 406 12.55 -24.06 2.92
CA ALA A 406 12.30 -25.43 3.41
C ALA A 406 13.34 -25.91 4.44
N LEU A 407 14.50 -25.27 4.50
CA LEU A 407 15.56 -25.55 5.48
C LEU A 407 15.46 -24.69 6.74
N ILE A 408 14.49 -23.77 6.79
CA ILE A 408 14.27 -22.84 7.90
C ILE A 408 12.99 -23.24 8.63
N THR A 409 13.07 -23.37 9.96
CA THR A 409 11.93 -23.67 10.83
C THR A 409 11.64 -22.46 11.71
N LEU A 410 10.39 -22.01 11.73
CA LEU A 410 9.90 -21.02 12.70
C LEU A 410 9.61 -21.73 14.04
N ASN A 411 10.27 -21.28 15.10
CA ASN A 411 10.10 -21.78 16.45
C ASN A 411 8.89 -21.09 17.12
N MET A 412 8.38 -21.68 18.21
CA MET A 412 7.23 -21.14 18.95
C MET A 412 7.48 -19.75 19.57
N ASP A 413 8.73 -19.41 19.84
CA ASP A 413 9.14 -18.11 20.38
C ASP A 413 9.33 -17.03 19.31
N GLY A 414 9.08 -17.35 18.04
CA GLY A 414 9.27 -16.46 16.89
C GLY A 414 10.69 -16.45 16.31
N SER A 415 11.64 -17.17 16.92
CA SER A 415 12.98 -17.34 16.34
C SER A 415 12.94 -18.29 15.14
N GLN A 416 13.89 -18.13 14.22
CA GLN A 416 14.05 -18.97 13.04
C GLN A 416 15.28 -19.85 13.20
N THR A 417 15.19 -21.11 12.80
CA THR A 417 16.33 -22.05 12.82
C THR A 417 16.58 -22.61 11.43
N VAL A 418 17.76 -22.36 10.87
CA VAL A 418 18.23 -23.04 9.67
C VAL A 418 18.92 -24.34 10.02
N ARG A 419 18.75 -25.36 9.17
CA ARG A 419 19.56 -26.60 9.18
C ARG A 419 20.08 -26.91 7.79
N LEU A 420 21.23 -26.36 7.45
CA LEU A 420 21.87 -26.52 6.15
C LEU A 420 22.71 -27.81 6.09
N PRO A 421 22.43 -28.76 5.19
CA PRO A 421 23.27 -29.95 5.02
C PRO A 421 24.71 -29.61 4.64
N LEU A 422 25.69 -30.25 5.29
CA LEU A 422 27.11 -30.06 5.01
C LEU A 422 27.67 -31.21 4.17
N ALA A 423 28.23 -30.87 3.00
CA ALA A 423 29.01 -31.76 2.15
C ALA A 423 30.53 -31.42 2.17
N GLY A 424 30.97 -30.65 3.17
CA GLY A 424 32.32 -30.08 3.26
C GLY A 424 32.33 -28.84 4.14
N ARG A 425 33.03 -27.78 3.69
CA ARG A 425 32.91 -26.45 4.29
C ARG A 425 31.53 -25.86 3.96
N GLY A 426 30.94 -25.16 4.91
CA GLY A 426 29.69 -24.43 4.72
C GLY A 426 29.70 -23.19 5.59
N PHE A 427 29.21 -22.10 5.04
CA PHE A 427 29.16 -20.79 5.67
C PHE A 427 27.73 -20.26 5.59
N LEU A 428 27.30 -19.55 6.62
CA LEU A 428 26.04 -18.81 6.66
C LEU A 428 26.35 -17.34 6.88
N ARG A 429 25.51 -16.46 6.35
CA ARG A 429 25.46 -15.05 6.71
C ARG A 429 24.04 -14.55 6.68
N LEU A 430 23.77 -13.51 7.45
CA LEU A 430 22.56 -12.71 7.32
C LEU A 430 22.89 -11.47 6.52
N LEU A 431 22.23 -11.30 5.39
CA LEU A 431 22.32 -10.08 4.59
C LEU A 431 21.16 -9.16 4.99
N VAL A 432 21.49 -8.06 5.65
CA VAL A 432 20.57 -6.94 5.89
C VAL A 432 20.88 -5.90 4.81
N ALA A 433 19.99 -5.76 3.84
CA ALA A 433 20.15 -4.82 2.74
C ALA A 433 18.80 -4.16 2.45
N GLN A 434 18.84 -2.83 2.33
CA GLN A 434 17.69 -1.96 2.05
C GLN A 434 17.27 -1.99 0.59
#